data_AF-C5KZT8-F1
#
_entry.id   AF-C5KZT8-F1
#
_cell.length_a   1.000
_cell.length_b   1.000
_cell.length_c   1.000
_cell.angle_alpha   90.00
_cell.angle_beta   90.00
_cell.angle_gamma   90.00
#
_symmetry.space_group_name_H-M   'P 1'
#
loop_
_entity.id
_entity.type
_entity.pdbx_description
1 polymer ?
#
loop_
_entity_poly.entity_id
_entity_poly.type
_entity_poly.pdbx_seq_one_letter_code
_entity_poly.pdbx_strand_id
1 'polypeptide(L)'
;WVEVLGCGAIKKEILDRGLGPDSGLHGWAFGIGLERLAMQLFEIDDIRLFWSTDKRFLDQFADGELKKFEPFSNYPPVFKDISFWIEDYTKFDLNRFFEICREISTDCLESIEMKDEFF
;
A
#
# COMPACT_ATOMS: atom_id res chain seq x y z
N TRP A 1 -16.97 2.83 3.64
CA TRP A 1 -16.32 2.30 4.85
C TRP A 1 -14.98 1.74 4.45
N VAL A 2 -13.88 2.30 4.98
CA VAL A 2 -12.50 1.84 4.72
C VAL A 2 -11.92 1.38 6.05
N GLU A 3 -11.37 0.18 6.10
CA GLU A 3 -10.70 -0.36 7.30
C GLU A 3 -9.40 0.41 7.55
N VAL A 4 -9.22 0.99 8.74
CA VAL A 4 -8.01 1.77 9.10
C VAL A 4 -7.11 1.04 10.09
N LEU A 5 -7.68 0.17 10.91
CA LEU A 5 -6.96 -0.62 11.91
C LEU A 5 -7.64 -1.96 12.13
N GLY A 6 -6.82 -2.99 12.37
CA GLY A 6 -7.26 -4.27 12.91
C GLY A 6 -6.84 -4.39 14.37
N CYS A 7 -7.75 -4.83 15.25
CA CYS A 7 -7.43 -5.04 16.66
C CYS A 7 -8.11 -6.30 17.21
N GLY A 8 -7.56 -6.85 18.29
CA GLY A 8 -8.16 -8.00 18.96
C GLY A 8 -7.38 -8.50 20.17
N ALA A 9 -8.03 -9.38 20.93
CA ALA A 9 -7.38 -10.13 21.99
C ALA A 9 -6.38 -11.13 21.38
N ILE A 10 -5.18 -11.19 21.95
CA ILE A 10 -4.12 -12.07 21.47
C ILE A 10 -4.44 -13.51 21.88
N LYS A 11 -4.27 -14.46 20.96
CA LYS A 11 -4.41 -15.89 21.24
C LYS A 11 -3.41 -16.32 22.32
N LYS A 12 -3.90 -17.05 23.33
CA LYS A 12 -3.12 -17.46 24.51
C LYS A 12 -1.86 -18.25 24.11
N GLU A 13 -1.96 -19.10 23.09
CA GLU A 13 -0.84 -19.90 22.61
C GLU A 13 0.31 -19.05 22.05
N ILE A 14 0.01 -17.87 21.51
CA ILE A 14 1.02 -16.92 21.01
C ILE A 14 1.70 -16.21 22.18
N LEU A 15 0.91 -15.79 23.19
CA LEU A 15 1.42 -15.18 24.41
C LEU A 15 2.32 -16.13 25.20
N ASP A 16 1.88 -17.38 25.41
CA ASP A 16 2.62 -18.38 26.17
C ASP A 16 3.94 -18.78 25.47
N ARG A 17 3.96 -18.79 24.13
CA ARG A 17 5.21 -19.00 23.37
C ARG A 17 6.19 -17.84 23.45
N GLY A 18 5.71 -16.60 23.54
CA GLY A 18 6.55 -15.40 23.54
C GLY A 18 7.04 -14.98 24.93
N LEU A 19 6.20 -15.16 25.95
CA LEU A 19 6.45 -14.68 27.32
C LEU A 19 6.68 -15.80 28.34
N GLY A 20 6.56 -17.06 27.91
CA GLY A 20 6.71 -18.25 28.74
C GLY A 20 5.36 -18.90 29.11
N PRO A 21 5.34 -20.23 29.26
CA PRO A 21 4.14 -20.96 29.67
C PRO A 21 3.67 -20.53 31.07
N ASP A 22 2.36 -20.58 31.31
CA ASP A 22 1.71 -20.22 32.59
C ASP A 22 1.84 -18.77 33.05
N SER A 23 2.05 -17.84 32.11
CA SER A 23 2.08 -16.40 32.43
C SER A 23 0.79 -15.88 33.09
N GLY A 24 -0.36 -16.53 32.82
CA GLY A 24 -1.68 -16.05 33.26
C GLY A 24 -2.08 -14.71 32.63
N LEU A 25 -1.34 -14.24 31.63
CA LEU A 25 -1.50 -12.92 31.04
C LEU A 25 -2.54 -12.94 29.90
N HIS A 26 -3.30 -11.85 29.81
CA HIS A 26 -4.16 -11.53 28.68
C HIS A 26 -3.65 -10.25 28.04
N GLY A 27 -3.57 -10.25 26.70
CA GLY A 27 -3.05 -9.12 25.94
C GLY A 27 -3.95 -8.75 24.77
N TRP A 28 -3.84 -7.51 24.34
CA TRP A 28 -4.50 -6.98 23.15
C TRP A 28 -3.42 -6.54 22.18
N ALA A 29 -3.68 -6.73 20.89
CA ALA A 29 -2.84 -6.21 19.83
C ALA A 29 -3.70 -5.40 18.86
N PHE A 30 -3.13 -4.33 18.34
CA PHE A 30 -3.69 -3.57 17.23
C PHE A 30 -2.59 -3.24 16.24
N GLY A 31 -2.94 -3.23 14.96
CA GLY A 31 -2.09 -2.81 13.86
C GLY A 31 -2.78 -1.67 13.13
N ILE A 32 -2.07 -0.57 12.92
CA ILE A 32 -2.56 0.60 12.19
C ILE A 32 -1.75 0.80 10.92
N GLY A 33 -2.43 1.00 9.79
CA GLY A 33 -1.79 1.39 8.54
C GLY A 33 -1.58 2.90 8.52
N LEU A 34 -0.36 3.37 8.74
CA LEU A 34 -0.07 4.81 8.84
C LEU A 34 -0.38 5.54 7.54
N GLU A 35 -0.03 4.95 6.40
CA GLU A 35 -0.29 5.51 5.07
C GLU A 35 -1.78 5.65 4.83
N ARG A 36 -2.56 4.63 5.20
CA ARG A 36 -4.02 4.66 5.04
C ARG A 36 -4.68 5.69 5.93
N LEU A 37 -4.22 5.81 7.18
CA LEU A 37 -4.69 6.86 8.09
C LEU A 37 -4.32 8.25 7.53
N ALA A 38 -3.08 8.44 7.08
CA ALA A 38 -2.61 9.70 6.53
C ALA A 38 -3.37 10.10 5.26
N MET A 39 -3.64 9.16 4.35
CA MET A 39 -4.45 9.40 3.15
C MET A 39 -5.87 9.87 3.49
N GLN A 40 -6.48 9.29 4.52
CA GLN A 40 -7.82 9.72 4.98
C GLN A 40 -7.79 11.04 5.76
N LEU A 41 -6.77 11.26 6.60
CA LEU A 41 -6.67 12.45 7.44
C LEU A 41 -6.32 13.70 6.63
N PHE A 42 -5.42 13.55 5.66
CA PHE A 42 -4.89 14.65 4.86
C PHE A 42 -5.51 14.71 3.46
N GLU A 43 -6.46 13.84 3.10
CA GLU A 43 -7.07 13.77 1.76
C GLU A 43 -6.02 13.60 0.65
N ILE A 44 -5.03 12.72 0.89
CA ILE A 44 -4.02 12.36 -0.10
C ILE A 44 -4.58 11.20 -0.95
N ASP A 45 -4.71 11.45 -2.25
CA ASP A 45 -5.32 10.49 -3.18
C ASP A 45 -4.37 9.38 -3.65
N ASP A 46 -3.06 9.55 -3.49
CA ASP A 46 -2.03 8.65 -4.03
C ASP A 46 -0.93 8.32 -3.02
N ILE A 47 -0.74 7.03 -2.74
CA ILE A 47 0.29 6.52 -1.83
C ILE A 47 1.73 6.76 -2.34
N ARG A 48 1.93 6.91 -3.65
CA ARG A 48 3.24 7.19 -4.25
C ARG A 48 3.80 8.53 -3.76
N LEU A 49 2.93 9.47 -3.38
CA LEU A 49 3.35 10.78 -2.87
C LEU A 49 4.20 10.68 -1.60
N PHE A 50 3.98 9.67 -0.74
CA PHE A 50 4.82 9.45 0.45
C PHE A 50 6.28 9.09 0.13
N TRP A 51 6.54 8.59 -1.08
CA TRP A 51 7.87 8.23 -1.56
C TRP A 51 8.48 9.30 -2.49
N SER A 52 7.70 10.35 -2.79
CA SER A 52 8.15 11.43 -3.66
C SER A 52 9.11 12.37 -2.93
N THR A 53 10.17 12.79 -3.63
CA THR A 53 11.09 13.83 -3.14
C THR A 53 10.69 15.24 -3.60
N ASP A 54 9.47 15.41 -4.12
CA ASP A 54 8.98 16.69 -4.61
C ASP A 54 8.74 17.67 -3.46
N LYS A 55 9.43 18.82 -3.51
CA LYS A 55 9.28 19.89 -2.52
C LYS A 55 7.85 20.39 -2.41
N ARG A 56 7.06 20.38 -3.50
CA ARG A 56 5.66 20.80 -3.50
C ARG A 56 4.78 19.95 -2.58
N PHE A 57 5.16 18.69 -2.34
CA PHE A 57 4.52 17.82 -1.36
C PHE A 57 5.13 18.04 0.03
N LEU A 58 6.47 17.97 0.13
CA LEU A 58 7.19 18.03 1.41
C LEU A 58 6.96 19.35 2.16
N ASP A 59 6.93 20.48 1.45
CA ASP A 59 6.75 21.81 2.04
C ASP A 59 5.36 21.98 2.67
N GLN A 60 4.35 21.21 2.24
CA GLN A 60 2.99 21.27 2.82
C GLN A 60 2.90 20.71 4.24
N PHE A 61 3.83 19.82 4.61
CA PHE A 61 3.84 19.13 5.91
C PHE A 61 5.07 19.49 6.77
N ALA A 62 5.90 20.45 6.32
CA ALA A 62 7.17 20.79 6.96
C ALA A 62 7.02 21.54 8.30
N ASP A 63 5.90 22.21 8.54
CA ASP A 63 5.65 23.01 9.74
C ASP A 63 4.97 22.23 10.87
N GLY A 64 4.64 20.95 10.66
CA GLY A 64 4.01 20.08 11.65
C GLY A 64 2.54 20.38 11.93
N GLU A 65 1.93 21.28 11.14
CA GLU A 65 0.50 21.59 11.25
C GLU A 65 -0.34 20.52 10.55
N LEU A 66 -1.50 20.20 11.16
CA LEU A 66 -2.46 19.28 10.55
C LEU A 66 -3.26 20.01 9.47
N LYS A 67 -2.81 19.87 8.22
CA LYS A 67 -3.42 20.50 7.04
C LYS A 67 -3.80 19.46 6.02
N LYS A 68 -4.91 19.71 5.30
CA LYS A 68 -5.27 18.92 4.14
C LYS A 68 -4.22 19.13 3.04
N PHE A 69 -3.95 18.07 2.30
CA PHE A 69 -3.11 18.10 1.12
C PHE A 69 -3.80 18.94 0.05
N GLU A 70 -3.03 19.87 -0.53
CA GLU A 70 -3.44 20.63 -1.71
C GLU A 70 -2.78 19.98 -2.94
N PRO A 71 -3.58 19.37 -3.84
CA PRO A 71 -3.05 18.74 -5.03
C PRO A 71 -2.27 19.72 -5.90
N PHE A 72 -1.06 19.33 -6.30
CA PHE A 72 -0.27 20.05 -7.29
C PHE A 72 -0.34 19.35 -8.65
N SER A 73 -0.13 20.12 -9.73
CA SER A 73 -0.32 19.72 -11.14
C SER A 73 -0.03 18.23 -11.44
N ASN A 74 -1.08 17.46 -11.70
CA ASN A 74 -0.99 16.11 -12.26
C ASN A 74 -0.86 16.21 -13.78
N TYR A 75 0.11 15.52 -14.36
CA TYR A 75 0.15 15.32 -15.81
C TYR A 75 -1.03 14.43 -16.21
N PRO A 76 -1.64 14.62 -17.40
CA PRO A 76 -2.71 13.73 -17.86
C PRO A 76 -2.22 12.28 -17.92
N PRO A 77 -3.01 11.31 -17.44
CA PRO A 77 -2.63 9.90 -17.50
C PRO A 77 -2.56 9.43 -18.96
N VAL A 78 -1.63 8.50 -19.23
CA VAL A 78 -1.48 7.84 -20.54
C VAL A 78 -1.80 6.37 -20.38
N PHE A 79 -2.82 5.90 -21.11
CA PHE A 79 -3.23 4.50 -21.09
C PHE A 79 -2.54 3.72 -22.21
N LYS A 80 -2.02 2.54 -21.88
CA LYS A 80 -1.39 1.61 -22.84
C LYS A 80 -1.75 0.18 -22.46
N ASP A 81 -2.14 -0.60 -23.46
CA ASP A 81 -2.41 -2.02 -23.29
C ASP A 81 -1.19 -2.85 -23.70
N ILE A 82 -0.98 -3.97 -23.01
CA ILE A 82 0.06 -4.94 -23.30
C ILE A 82 -0.60 -6.33 -23.28
N SER A 83 -0.29 -7.14 -24.28
CA SER A 83 -0.70 -8.54 -24.35
C SER A 83 0.50 -9.38 -24.72
N PHE A 84 0.63 -10.54 -24.09
CA PHE A 84 1.70 -11.49 -24.36
C PHE A 84 1.21 -12.91 -24.17
N TRP A 85 1.86 -13.84 -24.85
CA TRP A 85 1.58 -15.27 -24.71
C TRP A 85 2.37 -15.87 -23.56
N ILE A 86 1.75 -16.79 -22.82
CA ILE A 86 2.35 -17.51 -21.70
C ILE A 86 2.55 -18.96 -22.13
N GLU A 87 3.80 -19.42 -22.22
CA GLU A 87 4.10 -20.77 -22.70
C GLU A 87 3.66 -21.86 -21.71
N ASP A 88 3.84 -21.58 -20.41
CA ASP A 88 3.51 -22.50 -19.32
C ASP A 88 2.74 -21.73 -18.24
N TYR A 89 1.41 -21.80 -18.32
CA TYR A 89 0.51 -21.10 -17.41
C TYR A 89 0.72 -21.50 -15.94
N THR A 90 1.26 -22.69 -15.67
CA THR A 90 1.51 -23.15 -14.29
C THR A 90 2.64 -22.39 -13.59
N LYS A 91 3.50 -21.72 -14.36
CA LYS A 91 4.63 -20.93 -13.86
C LYS A 91 4.33 -19.43 -13.81
N PHE A 92 3.19 -18.99 -14.34
CA PHE A 92 2.87 -17.59 -14.37
C PHE A 92 2.28 -17.14 -13.02
N ASP A 93 2.93 -16.14 -12.42
CA ASP A 93 2.41 -15.41 -11.27
C ASP A 93 2.22 -13.95 -11.66
N LEU A 94 0.97 -13.49 -11.57
CA LEU A 94 0.60 -12.12 -11.89
C LEU A 94 1.32 -11.11 -10.99
N ASN A 95 1.56 -11.45 -9.71
CA ASN A 95 2.27 -10.56 -8.80
C ASN A 95 3.72 -10.38 -9.24
N ARG A 96 4.36 -11.45 -9.73
CA ARG A 96 5.70 -11.36 -10.29
C ARG A 96 5.76 -10.44 -11.51
N PHE A 97 4.74 -10.46 -12.36
CA PHE A 97 4.62 -9.50 -13.45
C PHE A 97 4.48 -8.05 -12.93
N PHE A 98 3.64 -7.81 -11.92
CA PHE A 98 3.52 -6.49 -11.30
C PHE A 98 4.83 -5.98 -10.68
N GLU A 99 5.64 -6.86 -10.08
CA GLU A 99 6.97 -6.53 -9.59
C GLU A 99 7.90 -6.06 -10.71
N ILE A 100 7.94 -6.79 -11.83
CA ILE A 100 8.76 -6.41 -13.00
C ILE A 100 8.31 -5.05 -13.53
N CYS A 101 7.00 -4.83 -13.66
CA CYS A 101 6.47 -3.55 -14.10
C CYS A 101 6.89 -2.41 -13.17
N ARG A 102 6.78 -2.61 -11.85
CA ARG A 102 7.19 -1.63 -10.84
C ARG A 102 8.68 -1.29 -10.96
N GLU A 103 9.54 -2.31 -11.12
CA GLU A 103 10.99 -2.13 -11.27
C GLU A 103 11.34 -1.31 -12.52
N ILE A 104 10.71 -1.59 -13.65
CA ILE A 104 10.96 -0.88 -14.92
C ILE A 104 10.38 0.54 -14.89
N SER A 105 9.18 0.71 -14.34
CA SER A 105 8.46 1.98 -14.38
C SER A 105 8.91 2.99 -13.34
N THR A 106 9.63 2.56 -12.30
CA THR A 106 9.98 3.36 -11.12
C THR A 106 8.72 3.98 -10.49
N ASP A 107 8.38 5.24 -10.80
CA ASP A 107 7.22 5.95 -10.26
C ASP A 107 6.18 6.37 -11.31
N CYS A 108 6.41 6.08 -12.59
CA CYS A 108 5.53 6.52 -13.68
C CYS A 108 4.25 5.69 -13.80
N LEU A 109 4.21 4.50 -13.19
CA LEU A 109 3.08 3.60 -13.27
C LEU A 109 2.14 3.82 -12.08
N GLU A 110 0.90 4.15 -12.39
CA GLU A 110 -0.15 4.40 -11.39
C GLU A 110 -0.96 3.14 -11.10
N SER A 111 -1.35 2.42 -12.15
CA SER A 111 -2.13 1.21 -12.02
C SER A 111 -1.86 0.24 -13.17
N ILE A 112 -2.05 -1.04 -12.89
CA ILE A 112 -2.12 -2.11 -13.89
C ILE A 112 -3.41 -2.88 -13.61
N GLU A 113 -4.15 -3.18 -14.67
CA GLU A 113 -5.37 -3.96 -14.60
C GLU A 113 -5.31 -5.08 -15.65
N MET A 114 -5.54 -6.32 -15.22
CA MET A 114 -5.73 -7.43 -16.16
C MET A 114 -7.11 -7.27 -16.81
N LYS A 115 -7.12 -7.02 -18.12
CA LYS A 115 -8.34 -6.75 -18.88
C LYS A 115 -8.96 -8.00 -19.50
N ASP A 116 -8.14 -8.90 -20.00
CA ASP A 116 -8.60 -10.06 -20.76
C ASP A 116 -7.64 -11.24 -20.59
N GLU A 117 -8.19 -12.43 -20.71
CA GLU A 117 -7.49 -13.70 -20.66
C GLU A 117 -8.23 -14.72 -21.52
N PHE A 118 -7.51 -15.39 -22.41
CA PHE A 118 -8.05 -16.42 -23.30
C PHE A 118 -7.12 -17.63 -23.36
N PHE A 119 -7.72 -18.80 -23.58
CA PHE A 119 -7.07 -20.11 -23.60
C PHE A 119 -7.10 -20.73 -25.01
#